data_AF-A0A1D1ZFR4-F1
#
_entry.id   AF-A0A1D1ZFR4-F1
#
_cell.length_a   1.000
_cell.length_b   1.000
_cell.length_c   1.000
_cell.angle_alpha   90.00
_cell.angle_beta   90.00
_cell.angle_gamma   90.00
#
_symmetry.space_group_name_H-M   'P 1'
#
loop_
_entity.id
_entity.type
_entity.pdbx_description
1 polymer ?
#
loop_
_entity_poly.entity_id
_entity_poly.type
_entity_poly.pdbx_seq_one_letter_code
_entity_poly.pdbx_strand_id
1 'polypeptide(L)'
;MLLENYLQRCESCHGQAEKLLDSAREMEDSIAVNLSSRRLEVSRVELFLQVGTFCIAIGALVAGIFGMNLRSYLEEHVFAFWLTTAGIIVGGVVTFFVIYSYLKARRIL
;
A
#
# COMPACT_ATOMS: atom_id res chain seq x y z
N MET A 1 19.62 0.91 61.59
CA MET A 1 20.70 1.76 61.02
C MET A 1 21.31 1.18 59.74
N LEU A 2 22.29 0.25 59.74
CA LEU A 2 22.88 -0.26 58.47
C LEU A 2 21.92 -1.14 57.67
N LEU A 3 21.29 -2.14 58.30
CA LEU A 3 20.34 -3.07 57.66
C LEU A 3 19.16 -2.33 57.01
N GLU A 4 18.71 -1.27 57.65
CA GLU A 4 17.60 -0.41 57.21
C GLU A 4 17.96 0.41 55.98
N ASN A 5 19.21 0.92 55.92
CA ASN A 5 19.72 1.55 54.72
C ASN A 5 19.82 0.54 53.56
N TYR A 6 20.24 -0.71 53.82
CA TYR A 6 20.23 -1.78 52.83
C TYR A 6 18.81 -2.17 52.37
N LEU A 7 17.85 -2.26 53.30
CA LEU A 7 16.45 -2.54 53.00
C LEU A 7 15.85 -1.43 52.12
N GLN A 8 16.09 -0.17 52.48
CA GLN A 8 15.62 0.99 51.73
C GLN A 8 16.28 1.10 50.34
N ARG A 9 17.57 0.73 50.22
CA ARG A 9 18.27 0.60 48.93
C ARG A 9 17.66 -0.52 48.09
N CYS A 10 17.33 -1.66 48.70
CA CYS A 10 16.73 -2.80 48.02
C CYS A 10 15.35 -2.45 47.49
N GLU A 11 14.51 -1.81 48.31
CA GLU A 11 13.16 -1.35 47.94
C GLU A 11 13.21 -0.26 46.85
N SER A 12 14.16 0.69 46.95
CA SER A 12 14.38 1.70 45.92
C SER A 12 14.89 1.10 44.61
N CYS A 13 15.73 0.06 44.67
CA CYS A 13 16.21 -0.66 43.50
C CYS A 13 15.09 -1.47 42.85
N HIS A 14 14.26 -2.13 43.67
CA HIS A 14 13.09 -2.87 43.22
C HIS A 14 12.08 -1.96 42.50
N GLY A 15 11.73 -0.82 43.10
CA GLY A 15 10.82 0.14 42.46
C GLY A 15 11.39 0.80 41.19
N GLN A 16 12.72 0.96 41.11
CA GLN A 16 13.35 1.41 39.86
C GLN A 16 13.33 0.32 38.78
N ALA A 17 13.59 -0.93 39.15
CA ALA A 17 13.50 -2.07 38.23
C ALA A 17 12.07 -2.27 37.71
N GLU A 18 11.06 -2.11 38.56
CA GLU A 18 9.64 -2.20 38.20
C GLU A 18 9.24 -1.07 37.23
N LYS A 19 9.64 0.17 37.51
CA LYS A 19 9.42 1.30 36.59
C LYS A 19 10.10 1.10 35.24
N LEU A 20 11.32 0.58 35.24
CA LEU A 20 12.05 0.30 34.00
C LEU A 20 11.39 -0.86 33.22
N LEU A 21 10.89 -1.87 33.91
CA LEU A 21 10.15 -2.98 33.32
C LEU A 21 8.85 -2.50 32.67
N ASP A 22 8.09 -1.63 33.34
CA ASP A 22 6.87 -1.06 32.78
C ASP A 22 7.17 -0.13 31.59
N SER A 23 8.22 0.68 31.69
CA SER A 23 8.68 1.50 30.55
C SER A 23 9.12 0.65 29.36
N ALA A 24 9.75 -0.50 29.61
CA ALA A 24 10.14 -1.45 28.56
C ALA A 24 8.91 -2.09 27.90
N ARG A 25 7.88 -2.44 28.67
CA ARG A 25 6.60 -2.96 28.16
C ARG A 25 5.87 -1.94 27.30
N GLU A 26 5.79 -0.68 27.74
CA GLU A 26 5.20 0.40 26.93
C GLU A 26 5.95 0.61 25.61
N MET A 27 7.28 0.46 25.64
CA MET A 27 8.11 0.51 24.44
C MET A 27 7.85 -0.69 23.52
N GLU A 28 7.73 -1.90 24.05
CA GLU A 28 7.38 -3.11 23.28
C GLU A 28 6.00 -2.98 22.62
N ASP A 29 4.99 -2.50 23.34
CA ASP A 29 3.65 -2.26 22.79
C ASP A 29 3.69 -1.20 21.68
N SER A 30 4.45 -0.12 21.88
CA SER A 30 4.67 0.90 20.84
C SER A 30 5.36 0.34 19.60
N ILE A 31 6.35 -0.53 19.76
CA ILE A 31 7.03 -1.21 18.65
C ILE A 31 6.06 -2.17 17.93
N ALA A 32 5.25 -2.93 18.67
CA ALA A 32 4.26 -3.85 18.12
C ALA A 32 3.21 -3.12 17.27
N VAL A 33 2.74 -1.96 17.73
CA VAL A 33 1.83 -1.08 16.97
C VAL A 33 2.50 -0.53 15.71
N ASN A 34 3.76 -0.07 15.81
CA ASN A 34 4.50 0.46 14.65
C ASN A 34 4.77 -0.63 13.60
N LEU A 35 5.17 -1.82 14.02
CA LEU A 35 5.40 -2.96 13.12
C LEU A 35 4.10 -3.39 12.42
N SER A 36 2.97 -3.34 13.13
CA SER A 36 1.65 -3.61 12.55
C SER A 36 1.26 -2.52 11.53
N SER A 37 1.55 -1.26 11.83
CA SER A 37 1.34 -0.13 10.90
C SER A 37 2.19 -0.27 9.63
N ARG A 38 3.47 -0.63 9.76
CA ARG A 38 4.36 -0.88 8.61
C ARG A 38 3.85 -2.01 7.72
N ARG A 39 3.36 -3.10 8.31
CA ARG A 39 2.75 -4.20 7.54
C ARG A 39 1.50 -3.74 6.78
N LEU A 40 0.65 -2.92 7.41
CA LEU A 40 -0.52 -2.31 6.75
C LEU A 40 -0.11 -1.39 5.60
N GLU A 41 0.98 -0.64 5.73
CA GLU A 41 1.51 0.23 4.68
C GLU A 41 2.01 -0.58 3.47
N VAL A 42 2.75 -1.67 3.72
CA VAL A 42 3.20 -2.58 2.65
C VAL A 42 2.00 -3.21 1.93
N SER A 43 1.03 -3.74 2.67
CA SER A 43 -0.18 -4.31 2.08
C SER A 43 -1.00 -3.26 1.30
N ARG A 44 -1.02 -2.01 1.77
CA ARG A 44 -1.60 -0.87 1.05
C ARG A 44 -0.93 -0.70 -0.32
N VAL A 45 0.40 -0.66 -0.38
CA VAL A 45 1.16 -0.50 -1.64
C VAL A 45 0.97 -1.69 -2.57
N GLU A 46 0.98 -2.91 -2.03
CA GLU A 46 0.74 -4.12 -2.82
C GLU A 46 -0.63 -4.10 -3.51
N LEU A 47 -1.69 -3.74 -2.78
CA LEU A 47 -3.04 -3.61 -3.35
C LEU A 47 -3.11 -2.54 -4.45
N PHE A 48 -2.40 -1.41 -4.27
CA PHE A 48 -2.31 -0.39 -5.30
C PHE A 48 -1.65 -0.91 -6.58
N LEU A 49 -0.51 -1.61 -6.44
CA LEU A 49 0.21 -2.18 -7.56
C LEU A 49 -0.64 -3.24 -8.27
N GLN A 50 -1.34 -4.10 -7.53
CA GLN A 50 -2.21 -5.13 -8.08
C GLN A 50 -3.37 -4.55 -8.91
N VAL A 51 -4.01 -3.47 -8.42
CA VAL A 51 -5.05 -2.77 -9.18
C VAL A 51 -4.45 -2.11 -10.42
N GLY A 52 -3.27 -1.50 -10.31
CA GLY A 52 -2.57 -0.90 -11.45
C GLY A 52 -2.21 -1.92 -12.54
N THR A 53 -1.66 -3.07 -12.15
CA THR A 53 -1.33 -4.15 -13.10
C THR A 53 -2.57 -4.76 -13.72
N PHE A 54 -3.68 -4.88 -12.99
CA PHE A 54 -4.95 -5.32 -13.54
C PHE A 54 -5.49 -4.36 -14.63
N CYS A 55 -5.44 -3.05 -14.40
CA CYS A 55 -5.81 -2.05 -15.40
C CYS A 55 -4.92 -2.14 -16.65
N ILE A 56 -3.60 -2.25 -16.47
CA ILE A 56 -2.64 -2.41 -17.57
C ILE A 56 -2.89 -3.73 -18.32
N ALA A 57 -3.19 -4.82 -17.62
CA ALA A 57 -3.46 -6.12 -18.23
C ALA A 57 -4.71 -6.10 -19.12
N ILE A 58 -5.78 -5.42 -18.70
CA ILE A 58 -6.97 -5.22 -19.55
C ILE A 58 -6.61 -4.39 -20.79
N GLY A 59 -5.87 -3.30 -20.62
CA GLY A 59 -5.41 -2.47 -21.74
C GLY A 59 -4.53 -3.25 -22.72
N ALA A 60 -3.62 -4.08 -22.21
CA ALA A 60 -2.75 -4.95 -23.01
C ALA A 60 -3.53 -6.06 -23.71
N LEU A 61 -4.57 -6.62 -23.08
CA LEU A 61 -5.45 -7.62 -23.70
C LEU A 61 -6.22 -7.01 -24.88
N VAL A 62 -6.79 -5.82 -24.70
CA VAL A 62 -7.45 -5.08 -25.79
C VAL A 62 -6.45 -4.79 -26.90
N ALA A 63 -5.29 -4.21 -26.58
CA ALA A 63 -4.24 -3.93 -27.55
C ALA A 63 -3.70 -5.20 -28.24
N GLY A 64 -3.67 -6.34 -27.56
CA GLY A 64 -3.25 -7.63 -28.11
C GLY A 64 -4.27 -8.21 -29.08
N ILE A 65 -5.55 -8.21 -28.72
CA ILE A 65 -6.66 -8.66 -29.60
C ILE A 65 -6.69 -7.83 -30.89
N PHE A 66 -6.48 -6.51 -30.78
CA PHE A 66 -6.52 -5.62 -31.94
C PHE A 66 -5.17 -5.47 -32.65
N GLY A 67 -4.04 -5.71 -31.99
CA GLY A 67 -2.69 -5.55 -32.54
C GLY A 67 -2.13 -6.82 -33.18
N MET A 68 -2.58 -8.01 -32.76
CA MET A 68 -2.20 -9.26 -33.39
C MET A 68 -3.01 -9.51 -34.67
N ASN A 69 -2.36 -9.25 -35.81
CA ASN A 69 -2.78 -9.61 -37.17
C ASN A 69 -3.92 -8.76 -37.80
N LEU A 70 -3.75 -7.43 -37.82
CA LEU A 70 -4.47 -6.48 -38.68
C LEU A 70 -4.14 -6.62 -40.18
N ARG A 71 -4.01 -7.85 -40.70
CA ARG A 71 -3.83 -8.10 -42.15
C ARG A 71 -5.05 -8.77 -42.80
N SER A 72 -6.22 -8.68 -42.17
CA SER A 72 -7.49 -9.02 -42.82
C SER A 72 -8.55 -7.96 -42.47
N TYR A 73 -8.91 -7.16 -43.47
CA TYR A 73 -10.19 -6.44 -43.56
C TYR A 73 -10.50 -5.23 -42.64
N LEU A 74 -9.64 -4.84 -41.70
CA LEU A 74 -9.88 -3.64 -40.87
C LEU A 74 -9.45 -2.31 -41.50
N GLU A 75 -8.75 -2.33 -42.64
CA GLU A 75 -8.46 -1.10 -43.42
C GLU A 75 -9.70 -0.49 -44.09
N GLU A 76 -10.78 -1.27 -44.33
CA GLU A 76 -12.00 -0.76 -44.98
C GLU A 76 -12.93 0.02 -44.04
N HIS A 77 -12.78 -0.15 -42.72
CA HIS A 77 -13.63 0.52 -41.73
C HIS A 77 -12.78 1.34 -40.75
N VAL A 78 -12.45 2.57 -41.15
CA VAL A 78 -11.80 3.63 -40.35
C VAL A 78 -12.38 3.74 -38.92
N PHE A 79 -13.65 3.40 -38.75
CA PHE A 79 -14.36 3.42 -37.47
C PHE A 79 -13.75 2.50 -36.41
N ALA A 80 -13.28 1.31 -36.77
CA ALA A 80 -12.77 0.33 -35.82
C ALA A 80 -11.35 0.67 -35.33
N PHE A 81 -10.53 1.29 -36.19
CA PHE A 81 -9.25 1.88 -35.77
C PHE A 81 -9.46 3.05 -34.79
N TRP A 82 -10.46 3.89 -35.05
CA TRP A 82 -10.77 5.01 -34.15
C TRP A 82 -11.33 4.53 -32.82
N LEU A 83 -12.17 3.49 -32.81
CA LEU A 83 -12.77 2.92 -31.60
C LEU A 83 -11.72 2.25 -30.70
N THR A 84 -10.74 1.57 -31.29
CA THR A 84 -9.61 0.96 -30.56
C THR A 84 -8.64 2.00 -30.02
N THR A 85 -8.30 3.00 -30.82
CA THR A 85 -7.46 4.13 -30.38
C THR A 85 -8.14 4.93 -29.26
N ALA A 86 -9.44 5.21 -29.40
CA ALA A 86 -10.25 5.84 -28.35
C ALA A 86 -10.34 4.95 -27.10
N GLY A 87 -10.47 3.63 -27.25
CA GLY A 87 -10.46 2.68 -26.13
C GLY A 87 -9.16 2.69 -25.34
N ILE A 88 -8.01 2.81 -26.02
CA ILE A 88 -6.69 2.94 -25.37
C ILE A 88 -6.57 4.29 -24.64
N ILE A 89 -6.98 5.39 -25.27
CA ILE A 89 -6.93 6.73 -24.67
C ILE A 89 -7.87 6.80 -23.46
N VAL A 90 -9.11 6.31 -23.60
CA VAL A 90 -10.09 6.25 -22.50
C VAL A 90 -9.60 5.32 -21.40
N GLY A 91 -9.01 4.16 -21.74
CA GLY A 91 -8.40 3.26 -20.76
C GLY A 91 -7.27 3.92 -19.98
N GLY A 92 -6.42 4.72 -20.64
CA GLY A 92 -5.38 5.52 -20.01
C GLY A 92 -5.93 6.60 -19.07
N VAL A 93 -6.95 7.35 -19.52
CA VAL A 93 -7.61 8.39 -18.71
C VAL A 93 -8.34 7.79 -17.51
N VAL A 94 -9.05 6.67 -17.69
CA VAL A 94 -9.73 5.95 -16.62
C VAL A 94 -8.72 5.41 -15.61
N THR A 95 -7.62 4.83 -16.06
CA THR A 95 -6.55 4.36 -15.15
C THR A 95 -5.96 5.52 -14.36
N PHE A 96 -5.69 6.65 -15.01
CA PHE A 96 -5.21 7.86 -14.36
C PHE A 96 -6.21 8.39 -13.32
N PHE A 97 -7.51 8.41 -13.66
CA PHE A 97 -8.57 8.88 -12.77
C PHE A 97 -8.81 7.92 -11.59
N VAL A 98 -8.73 6.61 -11.81
CA VAL A 98 -8.82 5.59 -10.75
C VAL A 98 -7.65 5.73 -9.80
N ILE A 99 -6.42 5.89 -10.30
CA ILE A 99 -5.23 6.13 -9.47
C ILE A 99 -5.40 7.43 -8.67
N TYR A 100 -5.84 8.51 -9.32
CA TYR A 100 -6.06 9.81 -8.67
C TYR A 100 -7.16 9.73 -7.60
N SER A 101 -8.29 9.10 -7.91
CA SER A 101 -9.40 8.88 -6.97
C SER A 101 -9.00 7.97 -5.82
N TYR A 102 -8.15 6.97 -6.06
CA TYR A 102 -7.69 6.05 -5.01
C TYR A 102 -6.66 6.74 -4.11
N LEU A 103 -5.76 7.58 -4.66
CA LEU A 103 -4.90 8.49 -3.89
C LEU A 103 -5.74 9.44 -3.02
N LYS A 104 -6.80 10.02 -3.59
CA LYS A 104 -7.73 10.93 -2.89
C LYS A 104 -8.56 10.21 -1.82
N ALA A 105 -9.05 9.00 -2.10
CA ALA A 105 -9.85 8.20 -1.19
C ALA A 105 -9.05 7.71 0.01
N ARG A 106 -7.73 7.46 -0.15
CA ARG A 106 -6.86 7.05 0.95
C ARG A 106 -6.31 8.20 1.81
N ARG A 107 -6.76 9.45 1.60
CA ARG A 107 -6.39 10.66 2.38
C ARG A 107 -4.90 10.66 2.78
N ILE A 108 -4.01 10.63 1.79
CA ILE A 108 -2.58 10.98 2.01
C ILE A 108 -2.30 12.39 1.47
N LEU A 109 -3.36 13.18 1.26
CA LEU A 109 -3.38 14.62 1.04
C LEU A 109 -4.40 15.22 2.00
#